data_AF-Q0CHL9-F1
#
_entry.id   AF-Q0CHL9-F1
#
_cell.length_a   1.000
_cell.length_b   1.000
_cell.length_c   1.000
_cell.angle_alpha   90.00
_cell.angle_beta   90.00
_cell.angle_gamma   90.00
#
_symmetry.space_group_name_H-M   'P 1'
#
loop_
_entity.id
_entity.type
_entity.pdbx_description
1 polymer ?
#
loop_
_entity_poly.entity_id
_entity_poly.type
_entity_poly.pdbx_seq_one_letter_code
_entity_poly.pdbx_strand_id
1 'polypeptide(L)'
;MFSSVTGGWRWIVGLGIIPALLQFAIVVFLPETPRWLVQAGLDTRAMDVLAKVYQEHPDCVQITKRILRDIQQEVAEEEEELGHSSHDSGTKFQWAKNVLQTSRDLFLVGGNRRALTIAMMLQGLQQLCGFNSLMYFSATIFSILSFSSPTLTSLSVALTNFIFTLLAFSLIDRIGRRRILLYSIPVMTLSLLVCAMIFSSLDIPKSAFGPQARTEEDTHSSLLPLGILLCLTVYTASYAFGLGNVPWQQSELFPLNVRSIGSALATATNWGSNFVVGLTFLPMMEFLSPGWTFAAYAVVCFVGWFGVGLLVKNHIQAQSSKIIQRIAYLLPTDSDIAHFSSCCKSLAEQTIPAESSIWRQRFGDIYDTPPDRSSAELKVEYQIRAVVLAQSISFKQGEKESQTLWLTVLRDMILESFHLAGQKTDGGAKTLRRIREALRDSEFLNRPVSGHGLKQLERPSELFCAVQLSLTGVALDPDMSVQCLRTDYDIGSVYSYRSEYDRVILAGLLDMDPLDIQRLLHIRNFWLRHLLNPVEATFHASYAKLAPEHRPAALTKNDSPVLETQWLGYYCQSSKNPQALW
;
A
#
# COMPACT_ATOMS: atom_id res chain seq x y z
N MET A 1 -53.32 -7.43 -18.31
CA MET A 1 -54.55 -6.65 -18.00
C MET A 1 -54.51 -5.23 -18.56
N PHE A 2 -53.44 -4.44 -18.38
CA PHE A 2 -53.36 -3.08 -18.96
C PHE A 2 -52.95 -3.03 -20.44
N SER A 3 -52.44 -4.12 -21.01
CA SER A 3 -51.99 -4.20 -22.41
C SER A 3 -53.13 -4.10 -23.45
N SER A 4 -54.36 -4.45 -23.07
CA SER A 4 -55.54 -4.44 -23.94
C SER A 4 -56.41 -3.19 -23.77
N VAL A 5 -56.04 -2.27 -22.86
CA VAL A 5 -56.82 -1.07 -22.54
C VAL A 5 -56.18 0.15 -23.22
N THR A 6 -56.98 0.93 -23.95
CA THR A 6 -56.54 2.21 -24.54
C THR A 6 -56.04 3.16 -23.44
N GLY A 7 -54.77 3.56 -23.52
CA GLY A 7 -54.12 4.37 -22.49
C GLY A 7 -53.56 3.60 -21.28
N GLY A 8 -53.67 2.26 -21.26
CA GLY A 8 -53.19 1.41 -20.17
C GLY A 8 -51.69 1.51 -19.88
N TRP A 9 -50.86 1.86 -20.89
CA TRP A 9 -49.42 2.09 -20.70
C TRP A 9 -49.10 3.21 -19.70
N ARG A 10 -49.96 4.24 -19.59
CA ARG A 10 -49.79 5.34 -18.63
C ARG A 10 -49.89 4.84 -17.20
N TRP A 11 -50.82 3.91 -16.95
CA TRP A 11 -50.96 3.25 -15.67
C TRP A 11 -49.78 2.34 -15.38
N ILE A 12 -49.25 1.60 -16.37
CA ILE A 12 -48.05 0.77 -16.20
C ILE A 12 -46.85 1.62 -15.74
N VAL A 13 -46.63 2.78 -16.35
CA VAL A 13 -45.57 3.72 -15.94
C VAL A 13 -45.89 4.35 -14.59
N GLY A 14 -47.13 4.80 -14.38
CA GLY A 14 -47.58 5.45 -13.15
C GLY A 14 -47.53 4.57 -11.92
N LEU A 15 -47.74 3.26 -12.06
CA LEU A 15 -47.64 2.28 -10.96
C LEU A 15 -46.25 2.24 -10.31
N GLY A 16 -45.20 2.73 -11.01
CA GLY A 16 -43.87 2.91 -10.44
C GLY A 16 -43.84 3.86 -9.22
N ILE A 17 -44.88 4.70 -9.03
CA ILE A 17 -44.99 5.57 -7.85
C ILE A 17 -45.24 4.78 -6.55
N ILE A 18 -45.86 3.60 -6.63
CA ILE A 18 -46.22 2.81 -5.45
C ILE A 18 -44.97 2.38 -4.65
N PRO A 19 -43.97 1.70 -5.24
CA PRO A 19 -42.76 1.35 -4.51
C PRO A 19 -41.96 2.59 -4.05
N ALA A 20 -42.00 3.70 -4.80
CA ALA A 20 -41.32 4.93 -4.41
C ALA A 20 -41.97 5.58 -3.15
N LEU A 21 -43.30 5.64 -3.09
CA LEU A 21 -44.02 6.14 -1.91
C LEU A 21 -43.83 5.22 -0.70
N LEU A 22 -43.83 3.90 -0.92
CA LEU A 22 -43.52 2.92 0.12
C LEU A 22 -42.10 3.11 0.65
N GLN A 23 -41.12 3.27 -0.23
CA GLN A 23 -39.73 3.53 0.16
C GLN A 23 -39.62 4.85 0.92
N PHE A 24 -40.29 5.92 0.47
CA PHE A 24 -40.31 7.20 1.18
C PHE A 24 -40.86 7.05 2.60
N ALA A 25 -41.99 6.35 2.76
CA ALA A 25 -42.56 6.08 4.07
C ALA A 25 -41.60 5.28 4.98
N ILE A 26 -40.92 4.26 4.45
CA ILE A 26 -39.96 3.44 5.21
C ILE A 26 -38.74 4.27 5.64
N VAL A 27 -38.17 5.08 4.74
CA VAL A 27 -36.97 5.89 5.01
C VAL A 27 -37.19 6.88 6.14
N VAL A 28 -38.40 7.44 6.28
CA VAL A 28 -38.74 8.34 7.41
C VAL A 28 -38.60 7.64 8.79
N PHE A 29 -38.74 6.32 8.85
CA PHE A 29 -38.62 5.55 10.10
C PHE A 29 -37.25 4.86 10.26
N LEU A 30 -36.40 4.88 9.23
CA LEU A 30 -35.07 4.25 9.31
C LEU A 30 -34.11 5.14 10.11
N PRO A 31 -33.33 4.58 11.05
CA PRO A 31 -32.30 5.33 11.73
C PRO A 31 -31.16 5.69 10.78
N GLU A 32 -30.47 6.80 11.08
CA GLU A 32 -29.26 7.20 10.37
C GLU A 32 -28.14 6.15 10.51
N THR A 33 -27.25 6.10 9.53
CA THR A 33 -26.15 5.12 9.54
C THR A 33 -25.19 5.39 10.71
N PRO A 34 -24.71 4.34 11.43
CA PRO A 34 -23.78 4.51 12.55
C PRO A 34 -22.51 5.28 12.19
N ARG A 35 -21.98 5.06 10.98
CA ARG A 35 -20.80 5.78 10.46
C ARG A 35 -21.04 7.29 10.39
N TRP A 36 -22.17 7.71 9.83
CA TRP A 36 -22.49 9.13 9.75
C TRP A 36 -22.71 9.75 11.14
N LEU A 37 -23.33 9.02 12.07
CA LEU A 37 -23.52 9.48 13.43
C LEU A 37 -22.19 9.72 14.16
N VAL A 38 -21.20 8.85 13.99
CA VAL A 38 -19.84 9.05 14.52
C VAL A 38 -19.16 10.26 13.87
N GLN A 39 -19.27 10.42 12.55
CA GLN A 39 -18.73 11.58 11.84
C GLN A 39 -19.39 12.91 12.28
N ALA A 40 -20.65 12.86 12.72
CA ALA A 40 -21.35 14.00 13.29
C ALA A 40 -21.06 14.23 14.80
N GLY A 41 -20.19 13.41 15.41
CA GLY A 41 -19.87 13.46 16.84
C GLY A 41 -20.97 12.92 17.77
N LEU A 42 -21.94 12.17 17.23
CA LEU A 42 -23.10 11.61 17.94
C LEU A 42 -22.90 10.13 18.32
N ASP A 43 -21.79 9.81 18.98
CA ASP A 43 -21.36 8.44 19.29
C ASP A 43 -22.37 7.63 20.11
N THR A 44 -23.08 8.26 21.05
CA THR A 44 -24.08 7.59 21.87
C THR A 44 -25.25 7.07 21.03
N ARG A 45 -25.72 7.88 20.06
CA ARG A 45 -26.77 7.46 19.12
C ARG A 45 -26.27 6.37 18.16
N ALA A 46 -25.01 6.46 17.71
CA ALA A 46 -24.40 5.40 16.90
C ALA A 46 -24.39 4.06 17.66
N MET A 47 -24.06 4.10 18.95
CA MET A 47 -24.08 2.94 19.83
C MET A 47 -25.48 2.35 19.99
N ASP A 48 -26.52 3.18 20.17
CA ASP A 48 -27.91 2.72 20.28
C ASP A 48 -28.40 2.05 19.00
N VAL A 49 -28.05 2.60 17.83
CA VAL A 49 -28.41 2.02 16.53
C VAL A 49 -27.70 0.68 16.32
N LEU A 50 -26.39 0.59 16.60
CA LEU A 50 -25.64 -0.67 16.52
C LEU A 50 -26.17 -1.71 17.51
N ALA A 51 -26.47 -1.31 18.74
CA ALA A 51 -27.01 -2.20 19.75
C ALA A 51 -28.32 -2.83 19.25
N LYS A 52 -29.22 -2.04 18.63
CA LYS A 52 -30.47 -2.53 18.01
C LYS A 52 -30.23 -3.58 16.92
N VAL A 53 -29.21 -3.40 16.08
CA VAL A 53 -28.89 -4.34 14.99
C VAL A 53 -28.35 -5.67 15.53
N TYR A 54 -27.55 -5.64 16.60
CA TYR A 54 -26.92 -6.84 17.17
C TYR A 54 -27.64 -7.39 18.42
N GLN A 55 -28.90 -7.01 18.66
CA GLN A 55 -29.66 -7.37 19.86
C GLN A 55 -29.70 -8.88 20.15
N GLU A 56 -29.76 -9.71 19.10
CA GLU A 56 -29.86 -11.17 19.23
C GLU A 56 -28.51 -11.87 19.40
N HIS A 57 -27.39 -11.15 19.32
CA HIS A 57 -26.06 -11.73 19.47
C HIS A 57 -25.69 -11.86 20.96
N PRO A 58 -25.21 -13.03 21.44
CA PRO A 58 -24.90 -13.25 22.86
C PRO A 58 -23.87 -12.25 23.44
N ASP A 59 -22.96 -11.75 22.60
CA ASP A 59 -21.94 -10.74 22.94
C ASP A 59 -22.27 -9.34 22.39
N CYS A 60 -23.55 -8.98 22.28
CA CYS A 60 -24.05 -7.74 21.68
C CYS A 60 -23.25 -6.49 22.11
N VAL A 61 -23.01 -6.34 23.42
CA VAL A 61 -22.32 -5.17 23.98
C VAL A 61 -20.86 -5.10 23.52
N GLN A 62 -20.18 -6.24 23.45
CA GLN A 62 -18.77 -6.29 23.10
C GLN A 62 -18.55 -6.10 21.59
N ILE A 63 -19.42 -6.70 20.77
CA ILE A 63 -19.41 -6.53 19.31
C ILE A 63 -19.74 -5.08 18.94
N THR A 64 -20.77 -4.51 19.56
CA THR A 64 -21.17 -3.11 19.31
C THR A 64 -20.05 -2.14 19.64
N LYS A 65 -19.39 -2.31 20.81
CA LYS A 65 -18.23 -1.48 21.19
C LYS A 65 -17.05 -1.64 20.24
N ARG A 66 -16.81 -2.85 19.74
CA ARG A 66 -15.73 -3.13 18.78
C ARG A 66 -15.99 -2.42 17.46
N ILE A 67 -17.19 -2.61 16.89
CA ILE A 67 -17.57 -1.99 15.62
C ILE A 67 -17.56 -0.46 15.74
N LEU A 68 -18.06 0.09 16.87
CA LEU A 68 -18.03 1.53 17.09
C LEU A 68 -16.60 2.08 17.12
N ARG A 69 -15.66 1.37 17.78
CA ARG A 69 -14.24 1.73 17.77
C ARG A 69 -13.62 1.65 16.38
N ASP A 70 -13.93 0.60 15.63
CA ASP A 70 -13.42 0.43 14.27
C ASP A 70 -13.89 1.59 13.37
N ILE A 71 -15.17 2.00 13.50
CA ILE A 71 -15.72 3.17 12.80
C ILE A 71 -15.07 4.47 13.27
N GLN A 72 -14.90 4.67 14.58
CA GLN A 72 -14.24 5.86 15.13
C GLN A 72 -12.80 5.97 14.63
N GLN A 73 -12.07 4.87 14.58
CA GLN A 73 -10.72 4.83 14.05
C GLN A 73 -10.70 5.15 12.56
N GLU A 74 -11.60 4.56 11.76
CA GLU A 74 -11.73 4.87 10.33
C GLU A 74 -12.04 6.36 10.09
N VAL A 75 -12.95 6.94 10.87
CA VAL A 75 -13.31 8.36 10.78
C VAL A 75 -12.16 9.26 11.24
N ALA A 76 -11.44 8.89 12.31
CA ALA A 76 -10.29 9.64 12.80
C ALA A 76 -9.11 9.59 11.81
N GLU A 77 -8.85 8.42 11.20
CA GLU A 77 -7.86 8.28 10.13
C GLU A 77 -8.24 9.14 8.91
N GLU A 78 -9.53 9.15 8.52
CA GLU A 78 -10.04 10.06 7.48
C GLU A 78 -9.87 11.54 7.88
N GLU A 79 -10.17 11.91 9.13
CA GLU A 79 -10.00 13.28 9.63
C GLU A 79 -8.53 13.71 9.76
N GLU A 80 -7.62 12.83 10.14
CA GLU A 80 -6.17 13.08 10.19
C GLU A 80 -5.58 13.22 8.78
N GLU A 81 -5.99 12.37 7.82
CA GLU A 81 -5.66 12.53 6.40
C GLU A 81 -6.18 13.87 5.84
N LEU A 82 -7.34 14.32 6.30
CA LEU A 82 -7.93 15.62 5.95
C LEU A 82 -7.30 16.80 6.72
N GLY A 83 -6.73 16.55 7.91
CA GLY A 83 -6.31 17.54 8.89
C GLY A 83 -4.90 18.14 8.69
N HIS A 84 -4.08 17.58 7.80
CA HIS A 84 -2.76 18.13 7.44
C HIS A 84 -2.80 19.36 6.51
N SER A 85 -3.92 20.08 6.43
CA SER A 85 -3.98 21.38 5.76
C SER A 85 -4.94 22.29 6.53
N SER A 86 -4.44 22.77 7.67
CA SER A 86 -5.14 23.64 8.60
C SER A 86 -5.67 24.93 7.95
N HIS A 87 -6.93 25.19 8.29
CA HIS A 87 -7.60 26.49 8.43
C HIS A 87 -7.42 27.54 7.32
N ASP A 88 -8.55 27.74 6.64
CA ASP A 88 -9.08 29.00 6.09
C ASP A 88 -9.00 29.20 4.57
N SER A 89 -10.15 29.62 4.03
CA SER A 89 -10.48 30.01 2.65
C SER A 89 -10.72 28.92 1.56
N GLY A 90 -12.01 28.61 1.30
CA GLY A 90 -12.49 28.13 -0.01
C GLY A 90 -12.97 26.68 -0.11
N THR A 91 -14.12 26.35 0.49
CA THR A 91 -14.75 25.00 0.53
C THR A 91 -14.83 24.28 -0.82
N LYS A 92 -14.99 25.00 -1.95
CA LYS A 92 -15.02 24.37 -3.29
C LYS A 92 -13.64 24.04 -3.86
N PHE A 93 -12.64 24.88 -3.59
CA PHE A 93 -11.27 24.68 -4.07
C PHE A 93 -10.58 23.54 -3.31
N GLN A 94 -10.83 23.45 -2.00
CA GLN A 94 -10.37 22.34 -1.15
C GLN A 94 -10.96 21.00 -1.60
N TRP A 95 -12.28 20.93 -1.82
CA TRP A 95 -12.94 19.73 -2.32
C TRP A 95 -12.39 19.29 -3.69
N ALA A 96 -12.22 20.23 -4.62
CA ALA A 96 -11.66 19.93 -5.94
C ALA A 96 -10.22 19.42 -5.86
N LYS A 97 -9.39 20.01 -4.99
CA LYS A 97 -8.01 19.58 -4.74
C LYS A 97 -7.96 18.17 -4.14
N ASN A 98 -8.85 17.87 -3.19
CA ASN A 98 -8.95 16.55 -2.56
C ASN A 98 -9.39 15.49 -3.57
N VAL A 99 -10.45 15.77 -4.35
CA VAL A 99 -10.89 14.88 -5.44
C VAL A 99 -9.78 14.67 -6.46
N LEU A 100 -9.00 15.71 -6.78
CA LEU A 100 -7.87 15.60 -7.70
C LEU A 100 -6.74 14.74 -7.12
N GLN A 101 -6.45 14.87 -5.83
CA GLN A 101 -5.43 14.06 -5.14
C GLN A 101 -5.86 12.60 -5.03
N THR A 102 -7.08 12.32 -4.60
CA THR A 102 -7.63 10.96 -4.57
C THR A 102 -7.71 10.35 -5.97
N SER A 103 -8.06 11.14 -6.99
CA SER A 103 -8.03 10.69 -8.39
C SER A 103 -6.59 10.38 -8.84
N ARG A 104 -5.63 11.24 -8.49
CA ARG A 104 -4.21 11.02 -8.78
C ARG A 104 -3.73 9.72 -8.13
N ASP A 105 -4.11 9.45 -6.89
CA ASP A 105 -3.75 8.21 -6.18
C ASP A 105 -4.44 6.98 -6.78
N LEU A 106 -5.68 7.13 -7.27
CA LEU A 106 -6.40 6.09 -7.97
C LEU A 106 -5.68 5.67 -9.28
N PHE A 107 -5.13 6.62 -10.04
CA PHE A 107 -4.46 6.36 -11.32
C PHE A 107 -2.96 6.08 -11.21
N LEU A 108 -2.24 6.72 -10.29
CA LEU A 108 -0.78 6.57 -10.15
C LEU A 108 -0.39 5.34 -9.32
N VAL A 109 -1.15 5.03 -8.27
CA VAL A 109 -0.83 3.86 -7.43
C VAL A 109 -1.20 2.60 -8.18
N GLY A 110 -0.18 1.78 -8.50
CA GLY A 110 -0.36 0.59 -9.35
C GLY A 110 -1.39 -0.41 -8.83
N GLY A 111 -1.59 -0.51 -7.51
CA GLY A 111 -2.64 -1.35 -6.91
C GLY A 111 -4.04 -0.83 -7.19
N ASN A 112 -4.26 0.48 -6.99
CA ASN A 112 -5.54 1.15 -7.21
C ASN A 112 -5.92 1.16 -8.69
N ARG A 113 -4.93 1.41 -9.57
CA ARG A 113 -5.13 1.35 -11.02
C ARG A 113 -5.59 -0.03 -11.47
N ARG A 114 -5.01 -1.11 -10.94
CA ARG A 114 -5.44 -2.49 -11.26
C ARG A 114 -6.87 -2.75 -10.79
N ALA A 115 -7.24 -2.30 -9.58
CA ALA A 115 -8.61 -2.40 -9.08
C ALA A 115 -9.59 -1.64 -9.98
N LEU A 116 -9.24 -0.42 -10.38
CA LEU A 116 -10.04 0.40 -11.29
C LEU A 116 -10.25 -0.28 -12.65
N THR A 117 -9.17 -0.78 -13.26
CA THR A 117 -9.25 -1.51 -14.54
C THR A 117 -10.19 -2.71 -14.44
N ILE A 118 -10.10 -3.50 -13.36
CA ILE A 118 -10.97 -4.66 -13.16
C ILE A 118 -12.43 -4.23 -12.97
N ALA A 119 -12.70 -3.23 -12.12
CA ALA A 119 -14.05 -2.75 -11.86
C ALA A 119 -14.71 -2.19 -13.12
N MET A 120 -14.02 -1.31 -13.87
CA MET A 120 -14.53 -0.75 -15.12
C MET A 120 -14.71 -1.82 -16.20
N MET A 121 -13.78 -2.77 -16.32
CA MET A 121 -13.90 -3.89 -17.27
C MET A 121 -15.12 -4.76 -16.94
N LEU A 122 -15.34 -5.12 -15.67
CA LEU A 122 -16.47 -5.94 -15.25
C LEU A 122 -17.81 -5.21 -15.46
N GLN A 123 -17.88 -3.92 -15.12
CA GLN A 123 -19.06 -3.09 -15.33
C GLN A 123 -19.38 -2.87 -16.81
N GLY A 124 -18.34 -2.63 -17.63
CA GLY A 124 -18.48 -2.56 -19.08
C GLY A 124 -18.95 -3.89 -19.66
N LEU A 125 -18.31 -5.00 -19.30
CA LEU A 125 -18.66 -6.34 -19.76
C LEU A 125 -20.10 -6.74 -19.39
N GLN A 126 -20.57 -6.34 -18.21
CA GLN A 126 -21.95 -6.56 -17.76
C GLN A 126 -22.99 -5.97 -18.73
N GLN A 127 -22.67 -4.85 -19.39
CA GLN A 127 -23.60 -4.14 -20.27
C GLN A 127 -23.33 -4.44 -21.75
N LEU A 128 -22.06 -4.47 -22.15
CA LEU A 128 -21.63 -4.73 -23.53
C LEU A 128 -21.97 -6.14 -24.01
N CYS A 129 -22.28 -7.08 -23.10
CA CYS A 129 -22.78 -8.40 -23.46
C CYS A 129 -24.22 -8.42 -23.97
N GLY A 130 -24.91 -7.27 -24.03
CA GLY A 130 -26.23 -7.12 -24.66
C GLY A 130 -27.43 -7.40 -23.75
N PHE A 131 -27.24 -7.70 -22.47
CA PHE A 131 -28.30 -8.18 -21.58
C PHE A 131 -29.49 -7.21 -21.46
N ASN A 132 -29.23 -5.93 -21.19
CA ASN A 132 -30.30 -4.95 -20.97
C ASN A 132 -31.13 -4.70 -22.24
N SER A 133 -30.50 -4.60 -23.41
CA SER A 133 -31.24 -4.47 -24.68
C SER A 133 -32.03 -5.73 -25.02
N LEU A 134 -31.50 -6.93 -24.73
CA LEU A 134 -32.25 -8.17 -24.87
C LEU A 134 -33.51 -8.15 -24.00
N MET A 135 -33.42 -7.68 -22.75
CA MET A 135 -34.57 -7.58 -21.85
C MET A 135 -35.58 -6.50 -22.28
N TYR A 136 -35.13 -5.38 -22.86
CA TYR A 136 -36.04 -4.33 -23.35
C TYR A 136 -36.80 -4.76 -24.61
N PHE A 137 -36.12 -5.48 -25.50
CA PHE A 137 -36.66 -5.85 -26.81
C PHE A 137 -37.05 -7.33 -26.92
N SER A 138 -37.02 -8.11 -25.83
CA SER A 138 -37.34 -9.54 -25.80
C SER A 138 -38.74 -9.83 -26.36
N ALA A 139 -39.75 -9.05 -25.96
CA ALA A 139 -41.10 -9.18 -26.47
C ALA A 139 -41.18 -8.92 -27.98
N THR A 140 -40.39 -7.96 -28.49
CA THR A 140 -40.28 -7.67 -29.93
C THR A 140 -39.63 -8.83 -30.67
N ILE A 141 -38.53 -9.38 -30.15
CA ILE A 141 -37.84 -10.55 -30.73
C ILE A 141 -38.79 -11.74 -30.82
N PHE A 142 -39.51 -12.06 -29.74
CA PHE A 142 -40.46 -13.18 -29.73
C PHE A 142 -41.71 -12.91 -30.58
N SER A 143 -42.08 -11.65 -30.79
CA SER A 143 -43.15 -11.29 -31.73
C SER A 143 -42.74 -11.54 -33.18
N ILE A 144 -41.47 -11.31 -33.53
CA ILE A 144 -40.93 -11.59 -34.87
C ILE A 144 -40.82 -13.10 -35.10
N LEU A 145 -40.58 -13.88 -34.05
CA LEU A 145 -40.52 -15.35 -34.10
C LEU A 145 -41.92 -16.02 -34.09
N SER A 146 -42.99 -15.27 -34.31
CA SER A 146 -44.39 -15.74 -34.41
C SER A 146 -44.90 -16.56 -33.21
N PHE A 147 -44.39 -16.30 -31.99
CA PHE A 147 -44.95 -16.91 -30.78
C PHE A 147 -46.37 -16.40 -30.51
N SER A 148 -47.28 -17.30 -30.11
CA SER A 148 -48.69 -16.97 -29.85
C SER A 148 -48.90 -15.94 -28.73
N SER A 149 -47.96 -15.84 -27.79
CA SER A 149 -47.99 -14.84 -26.71
C SER A 149 -46.58 -14.30 -26.37
N PRO A 150 -46.03 -13.36 -27.17
CA PRO A 150 -44.66 -12.86 -27.00
C PRO A 150 -44.37 -12.27 -25.62
N THR A 151 -45.37 -11.66 -24.98
CA THR A 151 -45.28 -11.11 -23.63
C THR A 151 -45.14 -12.19 -22.56
N LEU A 152 -45.80 -13.35 -22.73
CA LEU A 152 -45.70 -14.46 -21.79
C LEU A 152 -44.34 -15.14 -21.92
N THR A 153 -43.85 -15.31 -23.15
CA THR A 153 -42.50 -15.80 -23.43
C THR A 153 -41.42 -14.87 -22.87
N SER A 154 -41.60 -13.55 -22.98
CA SER A 154 -40.68 -12.60 -22.33
C SER A 154 -40.75 -12.69 -20.80
N LEU A 155 -41.93 -12.92 -20.23
CA LEU A 155 -42.10 -13.06 -18.78
C LEU A 155 -41.38 -14.31 -18.26
N SER A 156 -41.35 -15.41 -19.01
CA SER A 156 -40.61 -16.61 -18.58
C SER A 156 -39.11 -16.36 -18.48
N VAL A 157 -38.53 -15.63 -19.43
CA VAL A 157 -37.11 -15.23 -19.38
C VAL A 157 -36.83 -14.32 -18.17
N ALA A 158 -37.71 -13.36 -17.89
CA ALA A 158 -37.60 -12.49 -16.71
C ALA A 158 -37.72 -13.28 -15.39
N LEU A 159 -38.59 -14.28 -15.33
CA LEU A 159 -38.71 -15.17 -14.17
C LEU A 159 -37.44 -16.00 -13.97
N THR A 160 -36.82 -16.48 -15.04
CA THR A 160 -35.52 -17.16 -14.97
C THR A 160 -34.45 -16.24 -14.40
N ASN A 161 -34.39 -14.98 -14.83
CA ASN A 161 -33.48 -13.99 -14.24
C ASN A 161 -33.70 -13.88 -12.72
N PHE A 162 -34.94 -13.70 -12.28
CA PHE A 162 -35.28 -13.59 -10.86
C PHE A 162 -34.82 -14.82 -10.04
N ILE A 163 -35.16 -16.02 -10.49
CA ILE A 163 -34.79 -17.27 -9.78
C ILE A 163 -33.27 -17.44 -9.70
N PHE A 164 -32.55 -17.23 -10.80
CA PHE A 164 -31.11 -17.41 -10.82
C PHE A 164 -30.36 -16.32 -10.05
N THR A 165 -30.91 -15.10 -9.96
CA THR A 165 -30.38 -14.05 -9.06
C THR A 165 -30.49 -14.49 -7.58
N LEU A 166 -31.61 -15.10 -7.16
CA LEU A 166 -31.73 -15.64 -5.80
C LEU A 166 -30.72 -16.76 -5.52
N LEU A 167 -30.53 -17.66 -6.48
CA LEU A 167 -29.51 -18.71 -6.39
C LEU A 167 -28.09 -18.13 -6.29
N ALA A 168 -27.81 -17.07 -7.04
CA ALA A 168 -26.53 -16.37 -6.98
C ALA A 168 -26.26 -15.84 -5.56
N PHE A 169 -27.23 -15.14 -4.95
CA PHE A 169 -27.07 -14.62 -3.60
C PHE A 169 -26.82 -15.70 -2.55
N SER A 170 -27.47 -16.87 -2.68
CA SER A 170 -27.23 -17.98 -1.75
C SER A 170 -25.87 -18.68 -1.95
N LEU A 171 -25.29 -18.62 -3.15
CA LEU A 171 -24.10 -19.41 -3.51
C LEU A 171 -22.82 -18.59 -3.67
N ILE A 172 -22.93 -17.25 -3.78
CA ILE A 172 -21.80 -16.36 -4.07
C ILE A 172 -20.70 -16.43 -3.01
N ASP A 173 -21.09 -16.49 -1.74
CA ASP A 173 -20.15 -16.58 -0.63
C ASP A 173 -19.52 -17.96 -0.48
N ARG A 174 -20.21 -19.02 -0.93
CA ARG A 174 -19.72 -20.41 -0.85
C ARG A 174 -18.78 -20.78 -1.99
N ILE A 175 -19.11 -20.40 -3.22
CA ILE A 175 -18.34 -20.75 -4.42
C ILE A 175 -17.21 -19.74 -4.64
N GLY A 176 -17.47 -18.47 -4.33
CA GLY A 176 -16.58 -17.34 -4.56
C GLY A 176 -16.80 -16.66 -5.91
N ARG A 177 -16.73 -15.32 -5.89
CA ARG A 177 -17.01 -14.41 -7.01
C ARG A 177 -16.25 -14.74 -8.30
N ARG A 178 -14.94 -14.96 -8.20
CA ARG A 178 -14.08 -15.26 -9.36
C ARG A 178 -14.49 -16.56 -10.07
N ARG A 179 -14.78 -17.61 -9.32
CA ARG A 179 -15.14 -18.92 -9.90
C ARG A 179 -16.50 -18.85 -10.58
N ILE A 180 -17.46 -18.16 -9.95
CA ILE A 180 -18.78 -17.91 -10.55
C ILE A 180 -18.64 -17.24 -11.93
N LEU A 181 -17.88 -16.14 -12.03
CA LEU A 181 -17.65 -15.47 -13.31
C LEU A 181 -16.97 -16.38 -14.34
N LEU A 182 -15.95 -17.15 -13.94
CA LEU A 182 -15.23 -18.04 -14.85
C LEU A 182 -16.08 -19.21 -15.35
N TYR A 183 -17.08 -19.65 -14.59
CA TYR A 183 -18.00 -20.73 -14.98
C TYR A 183 -19.22 -20.21 -15.74
N SER A 184 -19.74 -19.03 -15.41
CA SER A 184 -20.96 -18.50 -16.04
C SER A 184 -20.71 -17.91 -17.43
N ILE A 185 -19.60 -17.18 -17.63
CA ILE A 185 -19.36 -16.47 -18.91
C ILE A 185 -19.23 -17.44 -20.10
N PRO A 186 -18.54 -18.61 -20.01
CA PRO A 186 -18.51 -19.57 -21.11
C PRO A 186 -19.89 -20.08 -21.52
N VAL A 187 -20.77 -20.32 -20.54
CA VAL A 187 -22.16 -20.74 -20.81
C VAL A 187 -22.93 -19.63 -21.51
N MET A 188 -22.71 -18.36 -21.14
CA MET A 188 -23.28 -17.21 -21.85
C MET A 188 -22.79 -17.14 -23.30
N THR A 189 -21.47 -17.24 -23.52
CA THR A 189 -20.86 -17.23 -24.85
C THR A 189 -21.42 -18.34 -25.73
N LEU A 190 -21.45 -19.58 -25.22
CA LEU A 190 -21.97 -20.72 -25.97
C LEU A 190 -23.46 -20.54 -26.31
N SER A 191 -24.26 -20.05 -25.34
CA SER A 191 -25.69 -19.81 -25.57
C SER A 191 -25.93 -18.75 -26.65
N LEU A 192 -25.15 -17.66 -26.65
CA LEU A 192 -25.22 -16.62 -27.68
C LEU A 192 -24.73 -17.11 -29.04
N LEU A 193 -23.69 -17.94 -29.11
CA LEU A 193 -23.21 -18.55 -30.37
C LEU A 193 -24.24 -19.50 -30.97
N VAL A 194 -24.84 -20.36 -30.15
CA VAL A 194 -25.91 -21.26 -30.62
C VAL A 194 -27.13 -20.45 -31.06
N CYS A 195 -27.50 -19.42 -30.31
CA CYS A 195 -28.57 -18.49 -30.70
C CYS A 195 -28.28 -17.82 -32.05
N ALA A 196 -27.05 -17.33 -32.26
CA ALA A 196 -26.61 -16.73 -33.52
C ALA A 196 -26.69 -17.72 -34.70
N MET A 197 -26.27 -18.98 -34.51
CA MET A 197 -26.36 -20.02 -35.53
C MET A 197 -27.83 -20.33 -35.89
N ILE A 198 -28.71 -20.43 -34.90
CA ILE A 198 -30.15 -20.67 -35.15
C ILE A 198 -30.76 -19.48 -35.90
N PHE A 199 -30.46 -18.24 -35.50
CA PHE A 199 -30.91 -17.05 -36.22
C PHE A 199 -30.37 -16.97 -37.66
N SER A 200 -29.15 -17.42 -37.92
CA SER A 200 -28.59 -17.45 -39.27
C SER A 200 -29.23 -18.52 -40.18
N SER A 201 -29.87 -19.52 -39.58
CA SER A 201 -30.61 -20.58 -40.28
C SER A 201 -32.08 -20.24 -40.50
N LEU A 202 -32.56 -19.13 -39.94
CA LEU A 202 -33.90 -18.61 -40.17
C LEU A 202 -33.84 -17.55 -41.26
N ASP A 203 -34.58 -17.74 -42.36
CA ASP A 203 -34.78 -16.73 -43.40
C ASP A 203 -35.73 -15.64 -42.88
N ILE A 204 -35.23 -14.75 -42.02
CA ILE A 204 -35.96 -13.58 -41.53
C ILE A 204 -35.78 -12.44 -42.54
N PRO A 205 -36.85 -11.93 -43.19
CA PRO A 205 -36.75 -10.77 -44.07
C PRO A 205 -36.18 -9.57 -43.31
N LYS A 206 -35.20 -8.86 -43.90
CA LYS A 206 -34.56 -7.69 -43.29
C LYS A 206 -35.56 -6.56 -42.94
N SER A 207 -36.73 -6.54 -43.56
CA SER A 207 -37.84 -5.60 -43.29
C SER A 207 -38.64 -5.91 -42.02
N ALA A 208 -38.42 -7.05 -41.34
CA ALA A 208 -39.20 -7.46 -40.17
C ALA A 208 -38.95 -6.62 -38.90
N PHE A 209 -37.90 -5.80 -38.88
CA PHE A 209 -37.54 -4.95 -37.73
C PHE A 209 -38.05 -3.49 -37.84
N GLY A 210 -38.84 -3.16 -38.87
CA GLY A 210 -39.47 -1.84 -39.05
C GLY A 210 -40.87 -1.73 -38.40
N PRO A 211 -41.44 -0.51 -38.28
CA PRO A 211 -42.71 -0.24 -37.59
C PRO A 211 -43.97 -0.82 -38.29
N GLN A 212 -43.82 -1.49 -39.43
CA GLN A 212 -44.91 -2.16 -40.16
C GLN A 212 -44.44 -3.53 -40.64
N ALA A 213 -44.52 -4.54 -39.78
CA ALA A 213 -44.31 -5.94 -40.15
C ALA A 213 -45.47 -6.78 -39.61
N ARG A 214 -46.57 -6.82 -40.38
CA ARG A 214 -47.63 -7.82 -40.22
C ARG A 214 -48.15 -8.20 -41.60
N THR A 215 -48.08 -9.52 -41.83
CA THR A 215 -48.61 -10.43 -42.88
C THR A 215 -47.41 -11.30 -43.23
N GLU A 216 -47.35 -12.59 -42.91
CA GLU A 216 -48.31 -13.65 -43.22
C GLU A 216 -48.25 -14.79 -42.18
N GLU A 217 -49.35 -15.53 -42.05
CA GLU A 217 -49.51 -16.72 -41.21
C GLU A 217 -48.84 -17.95 -41.84
N ASP A 218 -47.51 -18.05 -41.78
CA ASP A 218 -46.86 -19.33 -42.02
C ASP A 218 -46.66 -20.06 -40.69
N THR A 219 -47.65 -20.87 -40.35
CA THR A 219 -47.62 -21.83 -39.23
C THR A 219 -46.69 -22.99 -39.59
N HIS A 220 -45.39 -22.72 -39.73
CA HIS A 220 -44.38 -23.77 -39.68
C HIS A 220 -44.01 -24.01 -38.22
N SER A 221 -44.53 -25.13 -37.69
CA SER A 221 -44.10 -25.75 -36.43
C SER A 221 -42.60 -26.06 -36.48
N SER A 222 -41.79 -25.04 -36.26
CA SER A 222 -40.34 -25.12 -36.36
C SER A 222 -39.77 -25.22 -34.95
N LEU A 223 -38.88 -26.19 -34.74
CA LEU A 223 -38.14 -26.36 -33.48
C LEU A 223 -37.17 -25.19 -33.21
N LEU A 224 -36.93 -24.33 -34.22
CA LEU A 224 -35.93 -23.27 -34.22
C LEU A 224 -36.30 -22.08 -33.28
N PRO A 225 -37.51 -21.49 -33.31
CA PRO A 225 -37.94 -20.49 -32.32
C PRO A 225 -37.84 -20.97 -30.86
N LEU A 226 -38.19 -22.23 -30.59
CA LEU A 226 -38.03 -22.86 -29.27
C LEU A 226 -36.55 -23.00 -28.89
N GLY A 227 -35.68 -23.32 -29.85
CA GLY A 227 -34.23 -23.31 -29.68
C GLY A 227 -33.69 -21.93 -29.28
N ILE A 228 -34.16 -20.86 -29.93
CA ILE A 228 -33.80 -19.48 -29.55
C ILE A 228 -34.26 -19.18 -28.13
N LEU A 229 -35.51 -19.49 -27.79
CA LEU A 229 -36.03 -19.28 -26.44
C LEU A 229 -35.17 -20.01 -25.39
N LEU A 230 -34.80 -21.26 -25.64
CA LEU A 230 -33.93 -22.04 -24.76
C LEU A 230 -32.56 -21.35 -24.61
N CYS A 231 -31.93 -20.94 -25.71
CA CYS A 231 -30.65 -20.24 -25.68
C CYS A 231 -30.72 -18.92 -24.89
N LEU A 232 -31.74 -18.09 -25.12
CA LEU A 232 -31.93 -16.83 -24.40
C LEU A 232 -32.22 -17.06 -22.91
N THR A 233 -32.94 -18.14 -22.57
CA THR A 233 -33.21 -18.52 -21.18
C THR A 233 -31.93 -18.98 -20.47
N VAL A 234 -31.12 -19.83 -21.10
CA VAL A 234 -29.83 -20.28 -20.54
C VAL A 234 -28.82 -19.13 -20.43
N TYR A 235 -28.77 -18.25 -21.43
CA TYR A 235 -27.98 -17.01 -21.38
C TYR A 235 -28.40 -16.15 -20.18
N THR A 236 -29.70 -15.94 -20.00
CA THR A 236 -30.25 -15.13 -18.90
C THR A 236 -29.97 -15.74 -17.54
N ALA A 237 -30.17 -17.06 -17.39
CA ALA A 237 -29.84 -17.80 -16.18
C ALA A 237 -28.37 -17.65 -15.79
N SER A 238 -27.47 -17.84 -16.76
CA SER A 238 -26.03 -17.73 -16.53
C SER A 238 -25.59 -16.29 -16.23
N TYR A 239 -26.16 -15.31 -16.93
CA TYR A 239 -25.93 -13.89 -16.66
C TYR A 239 -26.33 -13.53 -15.23
N ALA A 240 -27.56 -13.85 -14.84
CA ALA A 240 -28.10 -13.59 -13.50
C ALA A 240 -27.28 -14.25 -12.39
N PHE A 241 -26.74 -15.45 -12.66
CA PHE A 241 -25.90 -16.17 -11.71
C PHE A 241 -24.54 -15.50 -11.48
N GLY A 242 -23.96 -14.89 -12.52
CA GLY A 242 -22.60 -14.32 -12.47
C GLY A 242 -22.52 -12.83 -12.76
N LEU A 243 -22.43 -12.48 -14.05
CA LEU A 243 -22.17 -11.11 -14.50
C LEU A 243 -23.23 -10.10 -14.05
N GLY A 244 -24.45 -10.52 -13.75
CA GLY A 244 -25.51 -9.64 -13.24
C GLY A 244 -25.21 -9.09 -11.85
N ASN A 245 -24.57 -9.86 -10.97
CA ASN A 245 -24.42 -9.51 -9.55
C ASN A 245 -22.98 -9.15 -9.16
N VAL A 246 -22.00 -9.93 -9.61
CA VAL A 246 -20.60 -9.80 -9.16
C VAL A 246 -20.00 -8.40 -9.43
N PRO A 247 -20.21 -7.75 -10.59
CA PRO A 247 -19.67 -6.42 -10.86
C PRO A 247 -20.15 -5.33 -9.88
N TRP A 248 -21.33 -5.49 -9.28
CA TRP A 248 -21.86 -4.53 -8.31
C TRP A 248 -21.16 -4.59 -6.95
N GLN A 249 -20.38 -5.65 -6.70
CA GLN A 249 -19.51 -5.76 -5.53
C GLN A 249 -18.14 -5.07 -5.74
N GLN A 250 -18.04 -4.17 -6.72
CA GLN A 250 -16.87 -3.36 -7.04
C GLN A 250 -16.25 -2.60 -5.86
N SER A 251 -17.04 -2.22 -4.84
CA SER A 251 -16.53 -1.50 -3.67
C SER A 251 -15.54 -2.32 -2.85
N GLU A 252 -15.59 -3.66 -2.94
CA GLU A 252 -14.63 -4.55 -2.27
C GLU A 252 -13.23 -4.51 -2.90
N LEU A 253 -13.11 -4.08 -4.17
CA LEU A 253 -11.83 -4.03 -4.89
C LEU A 253 -11.00 -2.79 -4.51
N PHE A 254 -11.65 -1.74 -4.01
CA PHE A 254 -11.01 -0.46 -3.75
C PHE A 254 -10.68 -0.29 -2.27
N PRO A 255 -9.45 0.17 -1.93
CA PRO A 255 -9.14 0.71 -0.62
C PRO A 255 -10.06 1.88 -0.27
N LEU A 256 -10.32 2.08 1.03
CA LEU A 256 -11.29 3.04 1.54
C LEU A 256 -11.10 4.46 0.97
N ASN A 257 -9.86 4.95 1.00
CA ASN A 257 -9.49 6.30 0.54
C ASN A 257 -9.87 6.62 -0.92
N VAL A 258 -9.87 5.63 -1.83
CA VAL A 258 -10.22 5.82 -3.26
C VAL A 258 -11.54 5.16 -3.67
N ARG A 259 -12.24 4.52 -2.72
CA ARG A 259 -13.41 3.66 -3.00
C ARG A 259 -14.56 4.41 -3.63
N SER A 260 -14.86 5.62 -3.16
CA SER A 260 -15.98 6.43 -3.64
C SER A 260 -15.81 6.81 -5.12
N ILE A 261 -14.67 7.40 -5.48
CA ILE A 261 -14.35 7.80 -6.86
C ILE A 261 -14.20 6.58 -7.77
N GLY A 262 -13.52 5.53 -7.31
CA GLY A 262 -13.37 4.29 -8.07
C GLY A 262 -14.72 3.64 -8.40
N SER A 263 -15.63 3.59 -7.43
CA SER A 263 -17.00 3.08 -7.63
C SER A 263 -17.83 3.98 -8.53
N ALA A 264 -17.68 5.30 -8.44
CA ALA A 264 -18.36 6.26 -9.29
C ALA A 264 -17.96 6.09 -10.78
N LEU A 265 -16.66 5.97 -11.06
CA LEU A 265 -16.15 5.78 -12.43
C LEU A 265 -16.58 4.43 -13.02
N ALA A 266 -16.52 3.36 -12.24
CA ALA A 266 -16.96 2.05 -12.68
C ALA A 266 -18.48 1.99 -12.93
N THR A 267 -19.29 2.66 -12.08
CA THR A 267 -20.74 2.82 -12.30
C THR A 267 -21.05 3.70 -13.52
N ALA A 268 -20.30 4.78 -13.74
CA ALA A 268 -20.41 5.59 -14.95
C ALA A 268 -20.09 4.78 -16.21
N THR A 269 -19.10 3.88 -16.13
CA THR A 269 -18.77 2.94 -17.22
C THR A 269 -19.92 2.00 -17.50
N ASN A 270 -20.62 1.51 -16.46
CA ASN A 270 -21.82 0.70 -16.62
C ASN A 270 -22.89 1.46 -17.42
N TRP A 271 -23.35 2.62 -16.93
CA TRP A 271 -24.40 3.38 -17.57
C TRP A 271 -24.02 3.90 -18.95
N GLY A 272 -22.75 4.31 -19.15
CA GLY A 272 -22.24 4.68 -20.47
C GLY A 272 -22.28 3.51 -21.45
N SER A 273 -21.87 2.32 -21.01
CA SER A 273 -21.94 1.10 -21.84
C SER A 273 -23.39 0.69 -22.13
N ASN A 274 -24.27 0.82 -21.13
CA ASN A 274 -25.70 0.56 -21.28
C ASN A 274 -26.34 1.47 -22.32
N PHE A 275 -26.05 2.77 -22.25
CA PHE A 275 -26.53 3.77 -23.20
C PHE A 275 -26.11 3.44 -24.64
N VAL A 276 -24.84 3.10 -24.84
CA VAL A 276 -24.32 2.69 -26.15
C VAL A 276 -25.09 1.48 -26.69
N VAL A 277 -25.22 0.41 -25.89
CA VAL A 277 -25.89 -0.83 -26.30
C VAL A 277 -27.40 -0.63 -26.51
N GLY A 278 -28.04 0.23 -25.72
CA GLY A 278 -29.45 0.60 -25.89
C GLY A 278 -29.71 1.31 -27.22
N LEU A 279 -28.81 2.20 -27.63
CA LEU A 279 -28.92 2.92 -28.91
C LEU A 279 -28.56 2.06 -30.12
N THR A 280 -27.56 1.17 -30.00
CA THR A 280 -27.03 0.43 -31.16
C THR A 280 -27.72 -0.91 -31.40
N PHE A 281 -28.43 -1.48 -30.42
CA PHE A 281 -28.99 -2.84 -30.54
C PHE A 281 -29.92 -3.02 -31.75
N LEU A 282 -30.98 -2.20 -31.89
CA LEU A 282 -31.92 -2.33 -33.02
C LEU A 282 -31.23 -2.03 -34.37
N PRO A 283 -30.43 -0.95 -34.52
CA PRO A 283 -29.64 -0.74 -35.73
C PRO A 283 -28.73 -1.93 -36.07
N MET A 284 -28.07 -2.55 -35.08
CA MET A 284 -27.25 -3.74 -35.33
C MET A 284 -28.11 -4.92 -35.83
N MET A 285 -29.28 -5.15 -35.24
CA MET A 285 -30.21 -6.20 -35.68
C MET A 285 -30.67 -5.99 -37.12
N GLU A 286 -30.85 -4.74 -37.56
CA GLU A 286 -31.24 -4.39 -38.93
C GLU A 286 -30.06 -4.49 -39.92
N PHE A 287 -28.92 -3.86 -39.62
CA PHE A 287 -27.77 -3.77 -40.52
C PHE A 287 -26.94 -5.05 -40.58
N LEU A 288 -26.63 -5.64 -39.42
CA LEU A 288 -25.80 -6.84 -39.33
C LEU A 288 -26.62 -8.12 -39.43
N SER A 289 -27.94 -8.05 -39.25
CA SER A 289 -28.84 -9.18 -38.97
C SER A 289 -28.76 -9.70 -37.53
N PRO A 290 -29.81 -10.43 -37.07
CA PRO A 290 -29.83 -11.03 -35.74
C PRO A 290 -28.64 -11.97 -35.50
N GLY A 291 -28.34 -12.86 -36.46
CA GLY A 291 -27.26 -13.85 -36.31
C GLY A 291 -25.91 -13.19 -35.99
N TRP A 292 -25.52 -12.17 -36.76
CA TRP A 292 -24.26 -11.47 -36.53
C TRP A 292 -24.28 -10.57 -35.29
N THR A 293 -25.43 -10.01 -34.92
CA THR A 293 -25.57 -9.22 -33.69
C THR A 293 -25.33 -10.08 -32.45
N PHE A 294 -25.97 -11.25 -32.37
CA PHE A 294 -25.76 -12.19 -31.27
C PHE A 294 -24.34 -12.78 -31.29
N ALA A 295 -23.75 -13.02 -32.45
CA ALA A 295 -22.35 -13.44 -32.57
C ALA A 295 -21.38 -12.37 -32.06
N ALA A 296 -21.63 -11.08 -32.34
CA ALA A 296 -20.82 -9.99 -31.82
C ALA A 296 -20.85 -9.93 -30.29
N TYR A 297 -22.02 -10.09 -29.67
CA TYR A 297 -22.12 -10.18 -28.20
C TYR A 297 -21.45 -11.43 -27.63
N ALA A 298 -21.47 -12.55 -28.36
CA ALA A 298 -20.73 -13.74 -27.95
C ALA A 298 -19.21 -13.50 -27.96
N VAL A 299 -18.68 -12.80 -28.97
CA VAL A 299 -17.26 -12.40 -29.03
C VAL A 299 -16.91 -11.49 -27.84
N VAL A 300 -17.76 -10.52 -27.51
CA VAL A 300 -17.57 -9.66 -26.33
C VAL A 300 -17.51 -10.49 -25.04
N CYS A 301 -18.44 -11.43 -24.85
CA CYS A 301 -18.42 -12.35 -23.70
C CYS A 301 -17.13 -13.19 -23.66
N PHE A 302 -16.70 -13.74 -24.79
CA PHE A 302 -15.50 -14.55 -24.89
C PHE A 302 -14.23 -13.75 -24.55
N VAL A 303 -14.04 -12.57 -25.14
CA VAL A 303 -12.92 -11.69 -24.83
C VAL A 303 -12.95 -11.27 -23.36
N GLY A 304 -14.13 -10.95 -22.84
CA GLY A 304 -14.34 -10.66 -21.43
C GLY A 304 -13.93 -11.79 -20.49
N TRP A 305 -14.21 -13.05 -20.87
CA TRP A 305 -13.81 -14.23 -20.09
C TRP A 305 -12.29 -14.35 -19.94
N PHE A 306 -11.52 -14.13 -21.02
CA PHE A 306 -10.05 -14.07 -20.93
C PHE A 306 -9.57 -12.92 -20.06
N GLY A 307 -10.18 -11.74 -20.20
CA GLY A 307 -9.91 -10.57 -19.37
C GLY A 307 -10.07 -10.86 -17.88
N VAL A 308 -11.20 -11.49 -17.49
CA VAL A 308 -11.47 -11.94 -16.13
C VAL A 308 -10.43 -12.98 -15.66
N GLY A 309 -10.08 -13.94 -16.50
CA GLY A 309 -9.08 -14.97 -16.19
C GLY A 309 -7.70 -14.41 -15.84
N LEU A 310 -7.21 -13.47 -16.66
CA LEU A 310 -5.87 -12.88 -16.54
C LEU A 310 -5.79 -11.79 -15.47
N LEU A 311 -6.70 -10.82 -15.50
CA LEU A 311 -6.59 -9.62 -14.64
C LEU A 311 -6.93 -9.92 -13.18
N VAL A 312 -7.92 -10.78 -12.93
CA VAL A 312 -8.31 -11.13 -11.55
C VAL A 312 -7.24 -12.02 -10.90
N LYS A 313 -6.58 -12.91 -11.65
CA LYS A 313 -5.47 -13.72 -11.13
C LYS A 313 -4.32 -12.84 -10.64
N ASN A 314 -3.93 -11.85 -11.46
CA ASN A 314 -2.81 -10.97 -11.15
C ASN A 314 -3.08 -10.04 -9.95
N HIS A 315 -4.35 -9.64 -9.74
CA HIS A 315 -4.72 -8.81 -8.59
C HIS A 315 -4.71 -9.61 -7.27
N ILE A 316 -5.31 -10.80 -7.24
CA ILE A 316 -5.33 -11.65 -6.04
C ILE A 316 -3.91 -12.03 -5.63
N GLN A 317 -3.04 -12.38 -6.60
CA GLN A 317 -1.65 -12.72 -6.32
C GLN A 317 -0.85 -11.54 -5.73
N ALA A 318 -1.16 -10.31 -6.15
CA ALA A 318 -0.55 -9.11 -5.59
C ALA A 318 -1.03 -8.84 -4.15
N GLN A 319 -2.31 -9.08 -3.85
CA GLN A 319 -2.86 -8.89 -2.51
C GLN A 319 -2.36 -9.97 -1.53
N SER A 320 -2.32 -11.24 -1.95
CA SER A 320 -1.76 -12.32 -1.13
C SER A 320 -0.29 -12.07 -0.78
N SER A 321 0.49 -11.52 -1.73
CA SER A 321 1.88 -11.17 -1.50
C SER A 321 2.05 -10.10 -0.43
N LYS A 322 1.19 -9.07 -0.40
CA LYS A 322 1.22 -8.05 0.66
C LYS A 322 0.92 -8.65 2.04
N ILE A 323 -0.08 -9.53 2.13
CA ILE A 323 -0.45 -10.18 3.39
C ILE A 323 0.70 -11.08 3.87
N ILE A 324 1.28 -11.88 2.98
CA ILE A 324 2.41 -12.76 3.29
C ILE A 324 3.61 -11.93 3.77
N GLN A 325 3.92 -10.81 3.11
CA GLN A 325 4.98 -9.90 3.55
C GLN A 325 4.66 -9.28 4.91
N ARG A 326 3.41 -8.93 5.19
CA ARG A 326 2.98 -8.40 6.50
C ARG A 326 3.10 -9.45 7.61
N ILE A 327 2.76 -10.71 7.33
CA ILE A 327 2.96 -11.83 8.26
C ILE A 327 4.44 -12.03 8.53
N ALA A 328 5.26 -12.09 7.47
CA ALA A 328 6.71 -12.26 7.59
C ALA A 328 7.37 -11.11 8.37
N TYR A 329 6.84 -9.88 8.25
CA TYR A 329 7.29 -8.74 9.03
C TYR A 329 7.03 -8.90 10.53
N LEU A 330 5.89 -9.44 10.93
CA LEU A 330 5.53 -9.62 12.34
C LEU A 330 6.38 -10.71 13.04
N LEU A 331 7.22 -11.44 12.29
CA LEU A 331 8.14 -12.41 12.85
C LEU A 331 9.31 -11.69 13.56
N PRO A 332 9.65 -12.08 14.79
CA PRO A 332 10.60 -11.32 15.60
C PRO A 332 12.03 -11.43 15.06
N THR A 333 12.48 -12.62 14.65
CA THR A 333 13.88 -12.85 14.27
C THR A 333 14.07 -13.16 12.78
N ASP A 334 15.28 -12.92 12.27
CA ASP A 334 15.62 -13.28 10.87
C ASP A 334 15.58 -14.79 10.66
N SER A 335 15.85 -15.58 11.72
CA SER A 335 15.73 -17.04 11.68
C SER A 335 14.28 -17.46 11.45
N ASP A 336 13.32 -16.76 12.05
CA ASP A 336 11.90 -17.07 11.87
C ASP A 336 11.46 -16.77 10.43
N ILE A 337 11.96 -15.70 9.82
CA ILE A 337 11.70 -15.38 8.41
C ILE A 337 12.30 -16.46 7.51
N ALA A 338 13.51 -16.93 7.82
CA ALA A 338 14.15 -18.02 7.08
C ALA A 338 13.33 -19.32 7.18
N HIS A 339 12.88 -19.70 8.39
CA HIS A 339 12.01 -20.86 8.59
C HIS A 339 10.66 -20.70 7.89
N PHE A 340 10.05 -19.52 7.96
CA PHE A 340 8.78 -19.23 7.28
C PHE A 340 8.92 -19.33 5.76
N SER A 341 10.04 -18.84 5.21
CA SER A 341 10.33 -18.94 3.79
C SER A 341 10.63 -20.38 3.35
N SER A 342 11.22 -21.21 4.21
CA SER A 342 11.55 -22.59 3.89
C SER A 342 10.33 -23.53 3.89
N CYS A 343 9.21 -23.11 4.49
CA CYS A 343 7.97 -23.89 4.50
C CYS A 343 7.45 -24.19 3.09
N CYS A 344 7.56 -23.25 2.14
CA CYS A 344 7.24 -23.53 0.74
C CYS A 344 7.87 -22.52 -0.25
N LYS A 345 8.08 -22.98 -1.49
CA LYS A 345 8.64 -22.17 -2.59
C LYS A 345 7.86 -20.87 -2.84
N SER A 346 6.53 -20.90 -2.74
CA SER A 346 5.69 -19.72 -2.95
C SER A 346 5.90 -18.63 -1.88
N LEU A 347 6.13 -19.03 -0.62
CA LEU A 347 6.46 -18.09 0.45
C LEU A 347 7.86 -17.52 0.24
N ALA A 348 8.85 -18.37 -0.06
CA ALA A 348 10.21 -17.93 -0.38
C ALA A 348 10.25 -16.89 -1.51
N GLU A 349 9.54 -17.13 -2.61
CA GLU A 349 9.46 -16.21 -3.75
C GLU A 349 8.81 -14.87 -3.42
N GLN A 350 8.04 -14.77 -2.33
CA GLN A 350 7.34 -13.54 -1.94
C GLN A 350 8.02 -12.78 -0.80
N THR A 351 8.84 -13.47 0.02
CA THR A 351 9.52 -12.88 1.17
C THR A 351 11.00 -12.56 0.91
N ILE A 352 11.72 -13.46 0.24
CA ILE A 352 13.18 -13.37 0.04
C ILE A 352 13.62 -12.30 -0.98
N PRO A 353 12.88 -11.97 -2.07
CA PRO A 353 13.38 -11.04 -3.08
C PRO A 353 13.86 -9.71 -2.53
N ALA A 354 14.87 -9.12 -3.18
CA ALA A 354 15.51 -7.87 -2.74
C ALA A 354 14.54 -6.68 -2.72
N GLU A 355 13.57 -6.66 -3.64
CA GLU A 355 12.52 -5.64 -3.71
C GLU A 355 11.39 -5.81 -2.69
N SER A 356 11.44 -6.86 -1.85
CA SER A 356 10.43 -7.07 -0.82
C SER A 356 10.39 -5.91 0.17
N SER A 357 9.19 -5.45 0.51
CA SER A 357 8.98 -4.37 1.47
C SER A 357 9.49 -4.71 2.88
N ILE A 358 9.66 -6.01 3.18
CA ILE A 358 10.20 -6.54 4.43
C ILE A 358 11.55 -5.91 4.76
N TRP A 359 12.47 -5.82 3.79
CA TRP A 359 13.85 -5.40 4.06
C TRP A 359 13.96 -3.93 4.45
N ARG A 360 13.21 -3.06 3.78
CA ARG A 360 13.14 -1.64 4.16
C ARG A 360 12.58 -1.48 5.57
N GLN A 361 11.57 -2.25 5.95
CA GLN A 361 11.01 -2.20 7.30
C GLN A 361 11.98 -2.73 8.35
N ARG A 362 12.56 -3.92 8.14
CA ARG A 362 13.57 -4.51 9.05
C ARG A 362 14.77 -3.58 9.24
N PHE A 363 15.22 -2.95 8.15
CA PHE A 363 16.26 -1.93 8.22
C PHE A 363 15.81 -0.74 9.07
N GLY A 364 14.61 -0.20 8.82
CA GLY A 364 14.05 0.94 9.57
C GLY A 364 13.75 0.67 11.05
N ASP A 365 13.56 -0.59 11.44
CA ASP A 365 13.37 -0.98 12.84
C ASP A 365 14.68 -0.79 13.64
N ILE A 366 15.83 -1.11 13.03
CA ILE A 366 17.15 -1.12 13.68
C ILE A 366 17.97 0.15 13.37
N TYR A 367 17.86 0.69 12.16
CA TYR A 367 18.66 1.78 11.62
C TYR A 367 17.78 2.93 11.12
N ASP A 368 18.39 4.10 10.96
CA ASP A 368 17.74 5.24 10.32
C ASP A 368 17.70 5.04 8.79
N THR A 369 16.50 5.10 8.19
CA THR A 369 16.31 4.84 6.76
C THR A 369 16.52 6.10 5.91
N PRO A 370 17.45 6.09 4.93
CA PRO A 370 17.60 7.19 3.98
C PRO A 370 16.43 7.23 2.97
N PRO A 371 15.91 8.42 2.60
CA PRO A 371 14.73 8.54 1.73
C PRO A 371 14.96 8.04 0.29
N ASP A 372 16.19 8.13 -0.23
CA ASP A 372 16.49 7.88 -1.65
C ASP A 372 17.02 6.45 -1.95
N ARG A 373 16.97 5.53 -0.98
CA ARG A 373 17.52 4.17 -1.13
C ARG A 373 16.46 3.15 -1.52
N SER A 374 16.78 2.26 -2.45
CA SER A 374 15.89 1.15 -2.85
C SER A 374 15.82 0.04 -1.79
N SER A 375 14.75 -0.78 -1.81
CA SER A 375 14.64 -1.93 -0.88
C SER A 375 15.78 -2.94 -1.11
N ALA A 376 16.23 -3.10 -2.34
CA ALA A 376 17.32 -4.00 -2.69
C ALA A 376 18.67 -3.54 -2.10
N GLU A 377 18.97 -2.25 -2.18
CA GLU A 377 20.15 -1.67 -1.54
C GLU A 377 20.09 -1.82 -0.02
N LEU A 378 18.94 -1.50 0.58
CA LEU A 378 18.74 -1.64 2.03
C LEU A 378 18.86 -3.08 2.52
N LYS A 379 18.44 -4.06 1.71
CA LYS A 379 18.64 -5.48 2.02
C LYS A 379 20.12 -5.83 2.10
N VAL A 380 20.90 -5.43 1.10
CA VAL A 380 22.34 -5.73 1.05
C VAL A 380 23.05 -5.09 2.24
N GLU A 381 22.76 -3.83 2.52
CA GLU A 381 23.28 -3.09 3.68
C GLU A 381 22.89 -3.76 5.01
N TYR A 382 21.62 -4.12 5.16
CA TYR A 382 21.14 -4.85 6.33
C TYR A 382 21.95 -6.13 6.58
N GLN A 383 22.16 -6.93 5.53
CA GLN A 383 22.90 -8.20 5.62
C GLN A 383 24.38 -7.98 5.95
N ILE A 384 25.02 -7.01 5.30
CA ILE A 384 26.42 -6.66 5.58
C ILE A 384 26.57 -6.24 7.04
N ARG A 385 25.74 -5.31 7.52
CA ARG A 385 25.78 -4.82 8.90
C ARG A 385 25.49 -5.92 9.92
N ALA A 386 24.53 -6.80 9.64
CA ALA A 386 24.20 -7.91 10.51
C ALA A 386 25.38 -8.89 10.67
N VAL A 387 26.10 -9.21 9.58
CA VAL A 387 27.27 -10.09 9.64
C VAL A 387 28.46 -9.40 10.29
N VAL A 388 28.74 -8.15 9.91
CA VAL A 388 29.93 -7.41 10.36
C VAL A 388 29.82 -7.03 11.84
N LEU A 389 28.68 -6.51 12.29
CA LEU A 389 28.49 -6.08 13.68
C LEU A 389 28.32 -7.26 14.66
N ALA A 390 28.05 -8.48 14.17
CA ALA A 390 28.01 -9.68 15.01
C ALA A 390 29.42 -10.17 15.41
N GLN A 391 30.48 -9.70 14.75
CA GLN A 391 31.85 -10.12 15.06
C GLN A 391 32.45 -9.26 16.17
N SER A 392 33.01 -9.90 17.20
CA SER A 392 33.82 -9.22 18.22
C SER A 392 35.17 -8.80 17.63
N ILE A 393 35.55 -7.53 17.76
CA ILE A 393 36.81 -7.03 17.20
C ILE A 393 37.82 -6.64 18.28
N SER A 394 39.06 -7.07 18.08
CA SER A 394 40.24 -6.67 18.84
C SER A 394 41.31 -6.16 17.90
N PHE A 395 41.83 -4.98 18.17
CA PHE A 395 42.88 -4.31 17.39
C PHE A 395 44.29 -4.48 17.99
N LYS A 396 44.49 -5.51 18.84
CA LYS A 396 45.75 -5.73 19.58
C LYS A 396 46.96 -6.08 18.70
N GLN A 397 46.76 -6.68 17.53
CA GLN A 397 47.82 -7.29 16.70
C GLN A 397 47.95 -6.66 15.30
N GLY A 398 47.76 -5.35 15.17
CA GLY A 398 47.79 -4.67 13.86
C GLY A 398 46.43 -4.67 13.15
N GLU A 399 46.37 -4.02 11.97
CA GLU A 399 45.14 -3.91 11.17
C GLU A 399 45.01 -5.05 10.17
N LYS A 400 44.01 -5.92 10.36
CA LYS A 400 43.67 -7.01 9.42
C LYS A 400 42.58 -6.56 8.45
N GLU A 401 42.50 -7.18 7.29
CA GLU A 401 41.48 -6.90 6.26
C GLU A 401 40.04 -6.97 6.80
N SER A 402 39.76 -7.91 7.71
CA SER A 402 38.45 -8.01 8.39
C SER A 402 38.11 -6.80 9.27
N GLN A 403 39.13 -6.14 9.83
CA GLN A 403 38.96 -4.93 10.62
C GLN A 403 38.74 -3.71 9.72
N THR A 404 39.37 -3.65 8.55
CA THR A 404 39.12 -2.60 7.55
C THR A 404 37.67 -2.64 7.05
N LEU A 405 37.12 -3.83 6.79
CA LEU A 405 35.69 -3.98 6.44
C LEU A 405 34.78 -3.43 7.55
N TRP A 406 35.09 -3.75 8.81
CA TRP A 406 34.30 -3.27 9.95
C TRP A 406 34.41 -1.76 10.16
N LEU A 407 35.61 -1.19 9.99
CA LEU A 407 35.82 0.26 10.01
C LEU A 407 35.05 0.95 8.87
N THR A 408 34.96 0.33 7.70
CA THR A 408 34.20 0.83 6.56
C THR A 408 32.70 0.85 6.86
N VAL A 409 32.16 -0.23 7.44
CA VAL A 409 30.75 -0.28 7.86
C VAL A 409 30.45 0.77 8.93
N LEU A 410 31.32 0.94 9.92
CA LEU A 410 31.15 2.00 10.93
C LEU A 410 31.21 3.40 10.33
N ARG A 411 32.18 3.66 9.43
CA ARG A 411 32.25 4.93 8.69
C ARG A 411 30.92 5.23 8.02
N ASP A 412 30.38 4.28 7.26
CA ASP A 412 29.15 4.48 6.50
C ASP A 412 27.94 4.73 7.44
N MET A 413 27.85 3.97 8.53
CA MET A 413 26.82 4.20 9.56
C MET A 413 26.94 5.59 10.23
N ILE A 414 28.17 6.04 10.50
CA ILE A 414 28.44 7.38 11.06
C ILE A 414 28.01 8.46 10.07
N LEU A 415 28.43 8.36 8.81
CA LEU A 415 28.08 9.31 7.75
C LEU A 415 26.57 9.41 7.55
N GLU A 416 25.87 8.27 7.51
CA GLU A 416 24.41 8.22 7.43
C GLU A 416 23.75 8.91 8.63
N SER A 417 24.25 8.66 9.84
CA SER A 417 23.71 9.29 11.06
C SER A 417 23.85 10.81 11.03
N PHE A 418 24.97 11.33 10.51
CA PHE A 418 25.18 12.77 10.37
C PHE A 418 24.33 13.39 9.26
N HIS A 419 24.20 12.71 8.13
CA HIS A 419 23.39 13.22 7.01
C HIS A 419 21.90 13.33 7.39
N LEU A 420 21.40 12.37 8.18
CA LEU A 420 19.99 12.32 8.58
C LEU A 420 19.67 13.18 9.81
N ALA A 421 20.68 13.55 10.62
CA ALA A 421 20.49 14.40 11.81
C ALA A 421 19.92 15.80 11.48
N GLY A 422 20.21 16.33 10.29
CA GLY A 422 19.68 17.64 9.86
C GLY A 422 18.19 17.64 9.48
N GLN A 423 17.52 16.49 9.42
CA GLN A 423 16.17 16.34 8.87
C GLN A 423 15.11 15.83 9.86
N LYS A 424 15.44 15.52 11.12
CA LYS A 424 14.52 14.83 12.06
C LYS A 424 14.11 15.67 13.28
N THR A 425 12.84 15.55 13.67
CA THR A 425 12.18 16.27 14.78
C THR A 425 11.80 15.40 15.99
N ASP A 426 11.94 14.07 15.97
CA ASP A 426 11.63 13.26 17.16
C ASP A 426 12.33 11.88 17.19
N GLY A 427 12.82 11.46 18.36
CA GLY A 427 13.54 10.20 18.61
C GLY A 427 15.00 10.17 18.16
N GLY A 428 15.95 10.05 19.11
CA GLY A 428 17.39 9.99 18.81
C GLY A 428 17.79 8.93 17.76
N ALA A 429 18.85 9.21 17.00
CA ALA A 429 19.29 8.41 15.85
C ALA A 429 19.47 6.92 16.19
N LYS A 430 18.63 6.05 15.62
CA LYS A 430 18.68 4.59 15.83
C LYS A 430 20.03 4.01 15.43
N THR A 431 20.59 4.51 14.32
CA THR A 431 21.90 4.10 13.82
C THR A 431 23.01 4.36 14.84
N LEU A 432 23.00 5.54 15.48
CA LEU A 432 24.00 5.91 16.48
C LEU A 432 23.89 5.07 17.76
N ARG A 433 22.66 4.75 18.19
CA ARG A 433 22.43 3.81 19.30
C ARG A 433 23.02 2.44 18.97
N ARG A 434 22.83 1.95 17.75
CA ARG A 434 23.37 0.67 17.31
C ARG A 434 24.90 0.66 17.27
N ILE A 435 25.54 1.77 16.86
CA ILE A 435 27.00 1.93 16.96
C ILE A 435 27.44 1.83 18.42
N ARG A 436 26.77 2.52 19.34
CA ARG A 436 27.08 2.47 20.78
C ARG A 436 27.02 1.05 21.33
N GLU A 437 25.95 0.31 21.03
CA GLU A 437 25.78 -1.09 21.45
C GLU A 437 26.92 -1.98 20.92
N ALA A 438 27.28 -1.83 19.63
CA ALA A 438 28.34 -2.62 19.01
C ALA A 438 29.73 -2.34 19.61
N LEU A 439 29.96 -1.13 20.12
CA LEU A 439 31.25 -0.70 20.66
C LEU A 439 31.41 -0.92 22.17
N ARG A 440 30.33 -1.19 22.90
CA ARG A 440 30.30 -1.21 24.36
C ARG A 440 31.31 -2.18 24.97
N ASP A 441 31.44 -3.36 24.38
CA ASP A 441 32.34 -4.42 24.86
C ASP A 441 33.68 -4.45 24.09
N SER A 442 33.94 -3.43 23.26
CA SER A 442 35.14 -3.35 22.42
C SER A 442 36.23 -2.48 23.05
N GLU A 443 37.49 -2.86 22.85
CA GLU A 443 38.64 -2.00 23.20
C GLU A 443 38.92 -0.93 22.14
N PHE A 444 38.07 -0.82 21.10
CA PHE A 444 38.30 0.06 19.94
C PHE A 444 38.50 1.52 20.34
N LEU A 445 37.60 2.05 21.18
CA LEU A 445 37.64 3.46 21.61
C LEU A 445 38.85 3.78 22.49
N ASN A 446 39.48 2.75 23.07
CA ASN A 446 40.56 2.81 24.05
C ASN A 446 41.94 2.38 23.50
N ARG A 447 42.03 1.95 22.22
CA ARG A 447 43.31 1.52 21.64
C ARG A 447 44.31 2.69 21.56
N PRO A 448 45.58 2.50 21.97
CA PRO A 448 46.61 3.52 21.83
C PRO A 448 47.13 3.64 20.38
N VAL A 449 47.51 4.85 19.98
CA VAL A 449 48.12 5.17 18.67
C VAL A 449 49.65 5.05 18.70
N SER A 450 50.26 5.15 19.89
CA SER A 450 51.70 5.07 20.12
C SER A 450 51.98 4.30 21.41
N GLY A 451 52.97 3.40 21.42
CA GLY A 451 53.37 2.64 22.61
C GLY A 451 54.81 2.94 23.04
N HIS A 452 55.05 3.17 24.33
CA HIS A 452 56.42 3.20 24.86
C HIS A 452 56.82 1.80 25.34
N GLY A 453 57.75 1.14 24.63
CA GLY A 453 58.41 -0.11 25.08
C GLY A 453 58.31 -1.31 24.14
N LEU A 454 57.39 -1.30 23.17
CA LEU A 454 57.34 -2.30 22.09
C LEU A 454 57.89 -1.66 20.82
N LYS A 455 59.06 -2.11 20.36
CA LYS A 455 59.79 -1.54 19.22
C LYS A 455 59.05 -1.60 17.88
N GLN A 456 57.94 -2.33 17.77
CA GLN A 456 57.13 -2.45 16.57
C GLN A 456 55.65 -2.61 16.93
N LEU A 457 54.90 -1.52 17.07
CA LEU A 457 53.47 -1.54 16.74
C LEU A 457 53.30 -0.91 15.37
N GLU A 458 52.62 -1.61 14.47
CA GLU A 458 52.18 -1.06 13.18
C GLU A 458 51.33 0.18 13.42
N ARG A 459 51.62 1.27 12.71
CA ARG A 459 50.84 2.51 12.79
C ARG A 459 49.38 2.21 12.38
N PRO A 460 48.37 2.67 13.15
CA PRO A 460 46.98 2.50 12.75
C PRO A 460 46.68 3.25 11.45
N SER A 461 45.74 2.76 10.64
CA SER A 461 45.32 3.45 9.42
C SER A 461 44.67 4.81 9.70
N GLU A 462 44.63 5.66 8.68
CA GLU A 462 43.89 6.92 8.74
C GLU A 462 42.40 6.68 8.97
N LEU A 463 41.81 5.66 8.34
CA LEU A 463 40.41 5.25 8.54
C LEU A 463 40.14 4.92 10.01
N PHE A 464 41.03 4.15 10.65
CA PHE A 464 40.95 3.85 12.08
C PHE A 464 40.91 5.15 12.91
N CYS A 465 41.83 6.07 12.63
CA CYS A 465 41.92 7.32 13.38
C CYS A 465 40.69 8.22 13.17
N ALA A 466 40.19 8.31 11.94
CA ALA A 466 39.00 9.09 11.58
C ALA A 466 37.71 8.53 12.21
N VAL A 467 37.49 7.21 12.18
CA VAL A 467 36.35 6.56 12.88
C VAL A 467 36.41 6.84 14.37
N GLN A 468 37.58 6.66 15.00
CA GLN A 468 37.72 6.83 16.45
C GLN A 468 37.52 8.30 16.87
N LEU A 469 38.04 9.26 16.09
CA LEU A 469 37.82 10.69 16.34
C LEU A 469 36.36 11.11 16.15
N SER A 470 35.70 10.61 15.10
CA SER A 470 34.28 10.90 14.85
C SER A 470 33.37 10.41 15.99
N LEU A 471 33.81 9.39 16.73
CA LEU A 471 33.10 8.82 17.88
C LEU A 471 33.57 9.38 19.23
N THR A 472 34.24 10.54 19.26
CA THR A 472 34.73 11.15 20.52
C THR A 472 33.61 11.42 21.53
N GLY A 473 32.41 11.84 21.07
CA GLY A 473 31.25 12.01 21.96
C GLY A 473 30.77 10.71 22.59
N VAL A 474 30.93 9.56 21.91
CA VAL A 474 30.63 8.23 22.47
C VAL A 474 31.73 7.76 23.41
N ALA A 475 32.99 8.08 23.11
CA ALA A 475 34.14 7.73 23.97
C ALA A 475 34.10 8.46 25.31
N LEU A 476 33.62 9.70 25.34
CA LEU A 476 33.52 10.53 26.55
C LEU A 476 32.34 10.15 27.47
N ASP A 477 31.50 9.21 27.04
CA ASP A 477 30.42 8.63 27.84
C ASP A 477 31.00 7.69 28.92
N PRO A 478 30.81 7.99 30.22
CA PRO A 478 31.33 7.17 31.31
C PRO A 478 30.85 5.71 31.26
N ASP A 479 29.67 5.45 30.69
CA ASP A 479 29.10 4.10 30.57
C ASP A 479 29.76 3.27 29.47
N MET A 480 30.52 3.93 28.57
CA MET A 480 31.26 3.32 27.46
C MET A 480 32.75 3.18 27.75
N SER A 481 33.31 4.03 28.61
CA SER A 481 34.74 4.06 28.88
C SER A 481 35.16 2.94 29.83
N VAL A 482 35.54 1.78 29.29
CA VAL A 482 36.27 0.77 30.07
C VAL A 482 37.57 1.41 30.54
N GLN A 483 37.79 1.45 31.86
CA GLN A 483 38.98 1.91 32.60
C GLN A 483 40.12 2.38 31.69
N CYS A 484 40.35 3.69 31.62
CA CYS A 484 41.45 4.24 30.80
C CYS A 484 42.81 3.79 31.40
N LEU A 485 43.33 2.65 30.92
CA LEU A 485 44.58 2.02 31.36
C LEU A 485 45.84 2.71 30.83
N ARG A 486 45.68 3.78 30.04
CA ARG A 486 46.74 4.35 29.22
C ARG A 486 47.66 5.25 30.05
N THR A 487 48.96 5.00 30.03
CA THR A 487 49.99 5.75 30.78
C THR A 487 50.94 6.58 29.91
N ASP A 488 50.87 6.43 28.59
CA ASP A 488 51.86 6.90 27.61
C ASP A 488 51.31 7.99 26.67
N TYR A 489 51.62 9.23 27.03
CA TYR A 489 51.30 10.42 26.23
C TYR A 489 52.53 11.31 26.14
N ASP A 490 52.84 11.75 24.92
CA ASP A 490 53.78 12.86 24.73
C ASP A 490 53.10 14.19 25.05
N ILE A 491 53.38 14.70 26.25
CA ILE A 491 52.90 16.00 26.74
C ILE A 491 53.37 17.14 25.83
N GLY A 492 54.58 17.03 25.26
CA GLY A 492 55.13 18.02 24.33
C GLY A 492 54.27 18.14 23.08
N SER A 493 53.83 17.02 22.51
CA SER A 493 52.93 16.98 21.35
C SER A 493 51.55 17.59 21.64
N VAL A 494 51.01 17.36 22.85
CA VAL A 494 49.68 17.89 23.27
C VAL A 494 49.69 19.41 23.43
N TYR A 495 50.67 19.96 24.15
CA TYR A 495 50.70 21.39 24.46
C TYR A 495 51.31 22.26 23.35
N SER A 496 52.10 21.69 22.42
CA SER A 496 52.67 22.42 21.27
C SER A 496 51.70 22.64 20.12
N TYR A 497 50.53 21.98 20.10
CA TYR A 497 49.60 22.02 18.97
C TYR A 497 49.09 23.44 18.64
N ARG A 498 48.99 24.32 19.65
CA ARG A 498 48.44 25.68 19.47
C ARG A 498 49.44 26.67 18.85
N SER A 499 50.75 26.45 18.96
CA SER A 499 51.74 27.42 18.46
C SER A 499 51.89 27.42 16.94
N GLU A 500 51.39 26.40 16.24
CA GLU A 500 51.52 26.26 14.77
C GLU A 500 50.27 26.74 14.01
N TYR A 501 49.08 26.77 14.62
CA TYR A 501 47.79 26.97 13.91
C TYR A 501 47.12 28.34 14.10
N ASP A 502 47.61 29.20 15.00
CA ASP A 502 47.07 30.57 15.21
C ASP A 502 47.20 31.49 13.97
N ARG A 503 47.94 31.07 12.92
CA ARG A 503 48.02 31.81 11.65
C ARG A 503 46.93 31.47 10.63
N VAL A 504 46.25 30.33 10.75
CA VAL A 504 45.35 29.82 9.70
C VAL A 504 43.87 30.08 10.03
N ILE A 505 43.49 30.06 11.30
CA ILE A 505 42.07 30.18 11.71
C ILE A 505 41.52 31.63 11.55
N LEU A 506 42.39 32.65 11.47
CA LEU A 506 41.95 34.05 11.28
C LEU A 506 41.68 34.45 9.82
N ALA A 507 42.06 33.62 8.84
CA ALA A 507 41.86 33.88 7.42
C ALA A 507 40.86 32.85 6.88
N GLY A 508 39.58 33.22 6.81
CA GLY A 508 38.45 32.35 6.41
C GLY A 508 38.46 31.86 4.96
N LEU A 509 39.54 31.25 4.51
CA LEU A 509 39.68 30.63 3.20
C LEU A 509 40.07 29.16 3.39
N LEU A 510 39.25 28.31 2.76
CA LEU A 510 39.41 26.88 2.60
C LEU A 510 40.75 26.56 1.93
N ASP A 511 41.81 26.36 2.71
CA ASP A 511 42.91 25.48 2.34
C ASP A 511 43.17 24.57 3.54
N MET A 512 42.60 23.38 3.45
CA MET A 512 42.80 22.31 4.42
C MET A 512 44.16 21.68 4.12
N ASP A 513 45.23 22.18 4.73
CA ASP A 513 46.41 21.33 4.98
C ASP A 513 45.91 20.04 5.66
N PRO A 514 46.49 18.86 5.36
CA PRO A 514 45.98 17.60 5.87
C PRO A 514 45.98 17.66 7.40
N LEU A 515 44.78 17.68 7.99
CA LEU A 515 44.63 17.60 9.43
C LEU A 515 45.45 16.41 9.93
N ASP A 516 46.33 16.63 10.89
CA ASP A 516 47.06 15.54 11.52
C ASP A 516 46.10 14.76 12.43
N ILE A 517 45.33 13.85 11.81
CA ILE A 517 44.31 13.01 12.45
C ILE A 517 44.93 12.18 13.57
N GLN A 518 46.19 11.79 13.43
CA GLN A 518 46.92 11.01 14.44
C GLN A 518 47.23 11.87 15.67
N ARG A 519 47.74 13.10 15.48
CA ARG A 519 48.00 14.05 16.58
C ARG A 519 46.72 14.49 17.27
N LEU A 520 45.63 14.72 16.52
CA LEU A 520 44.31 15.00 17.09
C LEU A 520 43.77 13.84 17.92
N LEU A 521 43.87 12.61 17.40
CA LEU A 521 43.48 11.44 18.17
C LEU A 521 44.35 11.30 19.41
N HIS A 522 45.66 11.56 19.33
CA HIS A 522 46.55 11.55 20.49
C HIS A 522 46.12 12.56 21.57
N ILE A 523 45.78 13.79 21.19
CA ILE A 523 45.26 14.85 22.08
C ILE A 523 43.93 14.45 22.71
N ARG A 524 42.94 14.03 21.90
CA ARG A 524 41.63 13.57 22.40
C ARG A 524 41.78 12.53 23.50
N ASN A 525 42.73 11.65 23.29
CA ASN A 525 42.91 10.42 24.04
C ASN A 525 43.70 10.73 25.35
N PHE A 526 44.53 11.78 25.37
CA PHE A 526 45.06 12.42 26.60
C PHE A 526 43.93 12.96 27.49
N TRP A 527 43.00 13.72 26.93
CA TRP A 527 41.89 14.30 27.68
C TRP A 527 40.91 13.25 28.17
N LEU A 528 40.65 12.20 27.38
CA LEU A 528 39.83 11.06 27.78
C LEU A 528 40.26 10.47 29.13
N ARG A 529 41.57 10.29 29.35
CA ARG A 529 42.12 9.79 30.63
C ARG A 529 41.89 10.78 31.77
N HIS A 530 42.24 12.04 31.56
CA HIS A 530 42.17 13.06 32.61
C HIS A 530 40.73 13.38 33.04
N LEU A 531 39.75 13.12 32.17
CA LEU A 531 38.32 13.29 32.45
C LEU A 531 37.68 12.03 33.04
N LEU A 532 38.08 10.83 32.62
CA LEU A 532 37.36 9.59 32.97
C LEU A 532 38.10 8.68 33.96
N ASN A 533 39.40 8.89 34.20
CA ASN A 533 40.17 8.04 35.12
C ASN A 533 40.14 8.60 36.56
N PRO A 534 39.48 7.91 37.52
CA PRO A 534 39.41 8.36 38.91
C PRO A 534 40.75 8.27 39.66
N VAL A 535 41.71 7.48 39.15
CA VAL A 535 43.03 7.30 39.77
C VAL A 535 43.92 8.52 39.52
N GLU A 536 43.66 9.27 38.44
CA GLU A 536 44.33 10.54 38.20
C GLU A 536 43.60 11.67 38.92
N ALA A 537 44.28 12.32 39.87
CA ALA A 537 43.74 13.46 40.62
C ALA A 537 43.75 14.75 39.77
N THR A 538 43.12 14.71 38.60
CA THR A 538 43.11 15.79 37.61
C THR A 538 41.71 16.37 37.46
N PHE A 539 41.06 16.19 36.32
CA PHE A 539 39.76 16.80 36.02
C PHE A 539 38.57 15.86 36.26
N HIS A 540 38.82 14.59 36.61
CA HIS A 540 37.80 13.56 36.78
C HIS A 540 36.68 13.95 37.75
N ALA A 541 37.02 14.44 38.94
CA ALA A 541 36.01 14.81 39.95
C ALA A 541 35.12 15.98 39.49
N SER A 542 35.67 16.90 38.71
CA SER A 542 34.93 18.03 38.13
C SER A 542 34.03 17.55 36.99
N TYR A 543 34.55 16.68 36.11
CA TYR A 543 33.80 16.11 34.99
C TYR A 543 32.64 15.23 35.46
N ALA A 544 32.88 14.35 36.44
CA ALA A 544 31.88 13.45 37.01
C ALA A 544 30.74 14.19 37.73
N LYS A 545 30.95 15.44 38.17
CA LYS A 545 29.95 16.27 38.85
C LYS A 545 29.09 17.11 37.90
N LEU A 546 29.44 17.21 36.63
CA LEU A 546 28.64 17.93 35.65
C LEU A 546 27.27 17.26 35.51
N ALA A 547 26.22 18.08 35.41
CA ALA A 547 24.91 17.58 35.02
C ALA A 547 25.01 16.92 33.62
N PRO A 548 24.23 15.87 33.33
CA PRO A 548 24.30 15.13 32.06
C PRO A 548 24.22 16.03 30.81
N GLU A 549 23.43 17.10 30.89
CA GLU A 549 23.26 18.13 29.84
C GLU A 549 24.53 18.96 29.55
N HIS A 550 25.47 19.02 30.49
CA HIS A 550 26.74 19.74 30.33
C HIS A 550 27.91 18.82 29.98
N ARG A 551 27.67 17.51 29.85
CA ARG A 551 28.66 16.55 29.38
C ARG A 551 28.56 16.43 27.85
N PRO A 552 29.67 16.10 27.17
CA PRO A 552 29.64 15.73 25.76
C PRO A 552 28.60 14.63 25.51
N ALA A 553 27.46 15.00 24.94
CA ALA A 553 26.47 14.04 24.50
C ALA A 553 26.78 13.64 23.05
N ALA A 554 26.61 12.35 22.73
CA ALA A 554 26.48 11.97 21.34
C ALA A 554 25.14 12.56 20.83
N LEU A 555 25.16 13.34 19.75
CA LEU A 555 24.03 14.11 19.19
C LEU A 555 22.65 13.60 19.63
N THR A 556 21.99 14.33 20.54
CA THR A 556 20.60 14.04 20.93
C THR A 556 19.70 15.23 20.69
N LYS A 557 18.66 14.98 19.89
CA LYS A 557 17.35 15.63 19.76
C LYS A 557 17.24 17.15 19.56
N ASN A 558 18.13 18.00 20.08
CA ASN A 558 17.97 19.46 20.06
C ASN A 558 19.21 20.27 19.63
N ASP A 559 20.35 19.65 19.38
CA ASP A 559 21.55 20.41 19.04
C ASP A 559 21.52 20.79 17.55
N SER A 560 21.25 22.07 17.28
CA SER A 560 21.63 22.68 16.00
C SER A 560 23.11 22.38 15.74
N PRO A 561 23.54 22.10 14.49
CA PRO A 561 24.94 21.85 14.14
C PRO A 561 25.73 23.16 14.17
N VAL A 562 25.76 23.79 15.34
CA VAL A 562 26.58 24.94 15.66
C VAL A 562 27.72 24.36 16.50
N LEU A 563 28.94 24.49 16.00
CA LEU A 563 30.16 24.28 16.76
C LEU A 563 30.11 25.22 17.99
N GLU A 564 29.64 24.73 19.12
CA GLU A 564 29.78 25.47 20.37
C GLU A 564 31.14 25.16 20.97
N THR A 565 31.90 26.21 21.23
CA THR A 565 33.27 26.22 21.77
C THR A 565 33.36 25.72 23.21
N GLN A 566 32.30 25.13 23.75
CA GLN A 566 32.23 24.69 25.14
C GLN A 566 32.51 23.20 25.24
N TRP A 567 33.78 22.82 25.12
CA TRP A 567 34.41 21.93 26.11
C TRP A 567 35.93 22.01 25.98
N LEU A 568 36.57 22.30 27.10
CA LEU A 568 38.00 22.59 27.21
C LEU A 568 38.84 21.35 26.90
N GLY A 569 39.36 21.34 25.67
CA GLY A 569 40.62 20.69 25.26
C GLY A 569 40.50 19.67 24.13
N TYR A 570 40.36 19.98 22.83
CA TYR A 570 40.52 21.20 22.06
C TYR A 570 39.80 20.95 20.71
N TYR A 571 38.51 21.26 20.61
CA TYR A 571 37.59 21.01 19.47
C TYR A 571 36.79 19.69 19.50
N CYS A 572 35.49 19.80 19.71
CA CYS A 572 34.51 18.87 19.14
C CYS A 572 34.30 19.30 17.68
N GLN A 573 34.96 18.65 16.73
CA GLN A 573 34.88 19.07 15.32
C GLN A 573 33.57 18.55 14.70
N SER A 574 32.48 19.31 14.87
CA SER A 574 31.28 19.20 14.04
C SER A 574 31.49 20.03 12.78
N SER A 575 32.26 19.53 11.82
CA SER A 575 32.25 20.17 10.50
C SER A 575 30.87 19.93 9.88
N LYS A 576 30.33 20.93 9.17
CA LYS A 576 29.11 20.79 8.34
C LYS A 576 29.25 19.71 7.26
N ASN A 577 30.43 19.09 7.10
CA ASN A 577 30.70 18.12 6.06
C ASN A 577 31.67 17.03 6.58
N PRO A 578 31.17 15.96 7.22
CA PRO A 578 32.01 14.86 7.71
C PRO A 578 32.83 14.19 6.60
N GLN A 579 32.46 14.37 5.31
CA GLN A 579 33.27 13.93 4.16
C GLN A 579 34.66 14.57 4.09
N ALA A 580 34.90 15.71 4.75
CA ALA A 580 36.21 16.35 4.75
C ALA A 580 37.27 15.60 5.60
N LEU A 581 36.86 14.60 6.39
CA LEU A 581 37.74 13.76 7.23
C LEU A 581 38.07 12.39 6.59
N TRP A 582 37.39 12.01 5.50
CA TRP A 582 37.49 10.70 4.84
C TRP A 582 38.00 10.85 3.41
#